data_AF-A0A930DZH7-F1
#
_entry.id   AF-A0A930DZH7-F1
#
_cell.length_a   1.000
_cell.length_b   1.000
_cell.length_c   1.000
_cell.angle_alpha   90.00
_cell.angle_beta   90.00
_cell.angle_gamma   90.00
#
_symmetry.space_group_name_H-M   'P 1'
#
loop_
_entity.id
_entity.type
_entity.pdbx_description
1 polymer ?
#
loop_
_entity_poly.entity_id
_entity_poly.type
_entity_poly.pdbx_seq_one_letter_code
_entity_poly.pdbx_strand_id
1 'polypeptide(L)'
;MITKTTLQTRANYLEQFLELSKTISTETITEAFDSNSLREVFSENELSSLQKDNVLKDLKPNSTLLEVLSEIAKELNSDTFDFESLEKFYKEFNLESTPPEWFKSPKAVKDAKKVGEFKKFYKIMFDMSHPQSPEHTARSFAECMKNYFYLSSKDYETIRNEFGKLFRCKKFGYSSNHSRLARFLFNPGINSFYKFLNSIFSADEKRIKAEFKIFYSFSKNKLSFKKDINNFEIGSFKLNKELGIPSNHATKIFESDSSAEAIKGIVSSMIRSHYKLLSNGIGIMRNLFEQGKAPLELLTDEELKIYMRNKELYSLQLGFSNIDEIQKDRISKIIYSYVFEESGFE
;
A
#
# COMPACT_ATOMS: atom_id res chain seq x y z
N MET A 1 2.77 48.89 -13.45
CA MET A 1 3.76 48.22 -12.60
C MET A 1 3.36 46.75 -12.49
N ILE A 2 3.96 45.88 -13.29
CA ILE A 2 3.76 44.43 -13.18
C ILE A 2 4.80 43.97 -12.17
N THR A 3 4.38 43.57 -10.97
CA THR A 3 5.25 42.91 -10.01
C THR A 3 5.73 41.62 -10.65
N LYS A 4 7.01 41.58 -11.06
CA LYS A 4 7.70 40.33 -11.40
C LYS A 4 7.71 39.47 -10.14
N THR A 5 6.75 38.57 -10.01
CA THR A 5 6.81 37.46 -9.06
C THR A 5 8.02 36.64 -9.50
N THR A 6 9.14 36.78 -8.79
CA THR A 6 10.31 35.93 -8.97
C THR A 6 9.88 34.49 -8.73
N LEU A 7 9.78 33.69 -9.79
CA LEU A 7 9.55 32.25 -9.70
C LEU A 7 10.68 31.65 -8.84
N GLN A 8 10.31 30.93 -7.79
CA GLN A 8 11.27 30.28 -6.89
C GLN A 8 12.08 29.24 -7.68
N THR A 9 13.40 29.21 -7.47
CA THR A 9 14.30 28.26 -8.13
C THR A 9 14.16 26.86 -7.53
N ARG A 10 14.49 25.82 -8.29
CA ARG A 10 14.47 24.42 -7.83
C ARG A 10 15.28 24.17 -6.55
N ALA A 11 16.42 24.86 -6.39
CA ALA A 11 17.22 24.82 -5.16
C ALA A 11 16.40 25.30 -3.95
N ASN A 12 15.62 26.37 -4.13
CA ASN A 12 14.74 26.92 -3.10
C ASN A 12 13.58 25.97 -2.76
N TYR A 13 12.96 25.32 -3.75
CA TYR A 13 11.92 24.31 -3.47
C TYR A 13 12.47 23.07 -2.76
N LEU A 14 13.62 22.54 -3.20
CA LEU A 14 14.27 21.40 -2.55
C LEU A 14 14.65 21.72 -1.09
N GLU A 15 15.18 22.91 -0.84
CA GLU A 15 15.45 23.40 0.51
C GLU A 15 14.16 23.55 1.33
N GLN A 16 13.10 24.11 0.75
CA GLN A 16 11.79 24.20 1.40
C GLN A 16 11.19 22.84 1.72
N PHE A 17 11.32 21.84 0.84
CA PHE A 17 10.91 20.46 1.11
C PHE A 17 11.68 19.82 2.25
N LEU A 18 13.01 19.97 2.21
CA LEU A 18 13.88 19.44 3.24
C LEU A 18 13.54 20.06 4.59
N GLU A 19 13.30 21.37 4.61
CA GLU A 19 12.93 22.10 5.82
C GLU A 19 11.54 21.70 6.30
N LEU A 20 10.53 21.70 5.42
CA LEU A 20 9.16 21.26 5.73
C LEU A 20 9.13 19.84 6.30
N SER A 21 9.96 18.92 5.78
CA SER A 21 10.03 17.55 6.29
C SER A 21 10.47 17.47 7.76
N LYS A 22 11.20 18.48 8.24
CA LYS A 22 11.71 18.57 9.63
C LYS A 22 10.81 19.43 10.52
N THR A 23 10.17 20.45 9.95
CA THR A 23 9.48 21.51 10.72
C THR A 23 7.96 21.38 10.74
N ILE A 24 7.37 20.45 9.98
CA ILE A 24 5.93 20.21 10.02
C ILE A 24 5.47 19.88 11.45
N SER A 25 4.52 20.67 11.95
CA SER A 25 4.04 20.57 13.32
C SER A 25 2.77 19.72 13.40
N THR A 26 2.43 19.33 14.62
CA THR A 26 1.26 18.49 14.91
C THR A 26 -0.03 19.29 14.76
N GLU A 27 0.04 20.59 15.02
CA GLU A 27 -1.03 21.57 14.76
C GLU A 27 -1.31 21.66 13.27
N THR A 28 -0.28 21.78 12.42
CA THR A 28 -0.43 21.77 10.95
C THR A 28 -1.14 20.52 10.45
N ILE A 29 -0.83 19.35 11.03
CA ILE A 29 -1.53 18.10 10.70
C ILE A 29 -2.97 18.12 11.20
N THR A 30 -3.22 18.61 12.39
CA THR A 30 -4.58 18.67 12.97
C THR A 30 -5.50 19.59 12.16
N GLU A 31 -4.99 20.75 11.73
CA GLU A 31 -5.70 21.67 10.86
C GLU A 31 -5.92 21.08 9.46
N ALA A 32 -4.93 20.38 8.94
CA ALA A 32 -5.01 19.78 7.62
C ALA A 32 -5.93 18.55 7.57
N PHE A 33 -6.07 17.77 8.64
CA PHE A 33 -6.87 16.53 8.66
C PHE A 33 -8.21 16.75 9.38
N ASP A 34 -8.87 17.85 9.05
CA ASP A 34 -10.13 18.29 9.65
C ASP A 34 -11.37 17.62 9.02
N SER A 35 -12.56 18.12 9.37
CA SER A 35 -13.84 17.63 8.86
C SER A 35 -14.10 18.03 7.39
N ASN A 36 -13.55 19.15 6.92
CA ASN A 36 -13.66 19.54 5.51
C ASN A 36 -12.86 18.60 4.62
N SER A 37 -11.63 18.29 5.05
CA SER A 37 -10.74 17.35 4.41
C SER A 37 -11.33 15.94 4.36
N LEU A 38 -12.05 15.54 5.41
CA LEU A 38 -12.82 14.29 5.39
C LEU A 38 -13.83 14.27 4.24
N ARG A 39 -14.59 15.35 4.05
CA ARG A 39 -15.56 15.48 2.95
C ARG A 39 -14.88 15.46 1.58
N GLU A 40 -13.73 16.13 1.45
CA GLU A 40 -12.90 16.07 0.24
C GLU A 40 -12.52 14.62 -0.07
N VAL A 41 -11.94 13.88 0.88
CA VAL A 41 -11.54 12.48 0.67
C VAL A 41 -12.75 11.60 0.32
N PHE A 42 -13.88 11.74 1.02
CA PHE A 42 -15.11 10.99 0.70
C PHE A 42 -15.65 11.25 -0.71
N SER A 43 -15.54 12.49 -1.18
CA SER A 43 -16.05 12.89 -2.51
C SER A 43 -15.11 12.49 -3.66
N GLU A 44 -13.80 12.45 -3.42
CA GLU A 44 -12.80 12.17 -4.46
C GLU A 44 -12.44 10.67 -4.60
N ASN A 45 -12.57 9.81 -3.57
CA ASN A 45 -12.40 8.33 -3.71
C ASN A 45 -12.76 7.47 -2.47
N GLU A 46 -13.02 6.17 -2.74
CA GLU A 46 -13.03 4.92 -1.92
C GLU A 46 -13.55 4.85 -0.46
N LEU A 47 -13.59 5.91 0.36
CA LEU A 47 -14.07 5.78 1.75
C LEU A 47 -15.57 5.49 1.88
N SER A 48 -16.36 5.76 0.83
CA SER A 48 -17.81 5.53 0.82
C SER A 48 -18.17 4.05 0.95
N SER A 49 -17.31 3.11 0.53
CA SER A 49 -17.53 1.69 0.75
C SER A 49 -17.39 1.31 2.23
N LEU A 50 -16.51 1.98 2.99
CA LEU A 50 -16.31 1.70 4.41
C LEU A 50 -17.50 2.08 5.30
N GLN A 51 -18.36 3.01 4.85
CA GLN A 51 -19.65 3.25 5.51
C GLN A 51 -20.58 2.04 5.39
N LYS A 52 -20.56 1.33 4.25
CA LYS A 52 -21.37 0.11 4.05
C LYS A 52 -20.85 -1.07 4.87
N ASP A 53 -19.53 -1.14 5.06
CA ASP A 53 -18.87 -2.19 5.83
C ASP A 53 -18.91 -1.94 7.35
N ASN A 54 -19.69 -0.95 7.79
CA ASN A 54 -19.95 -0.62 9.20
C ASN A 54 -18.74 -0.13 10.01
N VAL A 55 -17.57 0.02 9.39
CA VAL A 55 -16.33 0.49 10.03
C VAL A 55 -16.50 1.91 10.58
N LEU A 56 -17.36 2.71 9.94
CA LEU A 56 -17.57 4.12 10.24
C LEU A 56 -18.92 4.42 10.91
N LYS A 57 -19.57 3.40 11.50
CA LYS A 57 -20.92 3.51 12.08
C LYS A 57 -21.04 4.54 13.19
N ASP A 58 -19.99 4.70 13.99
CA ASP A 58 -20.00 5.56 15.18
C ASP A 58 -19.44 6.96 14.91
N LEU A 59 -19.18 7.31 13.63
CA LEU A 59 -18.71 8.64 13.28
C LEU A 59 -19.78 9.71 13.54
N LYS A 60 -19.37 10.78 14.22
CA LYS A 60 -20.22 11.95 14.42
C LYS A 60 -20.27 12.77 13.12
N PRO A 61 -21.33 13.56 12.89
CA PRO A 61 -21.42 14.44 11.71
C PRO A 61 -20.25 15.44 11.56
N ASN A 62 -19.56 15.74 12.66
CA ASN A 62 -18.43 16.67 12.71
C ASN A 62 -17.09 15.95 12.94
N SER A 63 -17.03 14.62 12.74
CA SER A 63 -15.78 13.88 12.89
C SER A 63 -14.71 14.39 11.93
N THR A 64 -13.47 14.41 12.43
CA THR A 64 -12.30 14.83 11.65
C THR A 64 -11.74 13.67 10.83
N LEU A 65 -10.97 13.96 9.79
CA LEU A 65 -10.27 12.90 9.05
C LEU A 65 -9.32 12.12 9.97
N LEU A 66 -8.68 12.77 10.96
CA LEU A 66 -7.85 12.08 11.96
C LEU A 66 -8.61 11.00 12.73
N GLU A 67 -9.82 11.30 13.22
CA GLU A 67 -10.67 10.35 13.93
C GLU A 67 -11.01 9.15 13.05
N VAL A 68 -11.40 9.40 11.80
CA VAL A 68 -11.73 8.35 10.83
C VAL A 68 -10.52 7.45 10.57
N LEU A 69 -9.34 8.02 10.37
CA LEU A 69 -8.12 7.23 10.14
C LEU A 69 -7.72 6.42 11.37
N SER A 70 -7.97 6.93 12.58
CA SER A 70 -7.74 6.21 13.83
C SER A 70 -8.66 5.00 13.94
N GLU A 71 -9.96 5.15 13.66
CA GLU A 71 -10.92 4.04 13.67
C GLU A 71 -10.62 2.99 12.60
N ILE A 72 -10.29 3.42 11.37
CA ILE A 72 -9.85 2.49 10.33
C ILE A 72 -8.58 1.75 10.78
N ALA A 73 -7.61 2.44 11.39
CA ALA A 73 -6.40 1.81 11.89
C ALA A 73 -6.70 0.78 13.00
N LYS A 74 -7.62 1.08 13.93
CA LYS A 74 -8.06 0.12 14.96
C LYS A 74 -8.70 -1.12 14.35
N GLU A 75 -9.65 -0.96 13.44
CA GLU A 75 -10.31 -2.08 12.77
C GLU A 75 -9.30 -2.92 11.97
N LEU A 76 -8.36 -2.28 11.26
CA LEU A 76 -7.31 -2.98 10.52
C LEU A 76 -6.32 -3.71 11.44
N ASN A 77 -6.08 -3.25 12.67
CA ASN A 77 -5.20 -3.91 13.63
C ASN A 77 -5.93 -4.88 14.57
N SER A 78 -7.26 -5.01 14.45
CA SER A 78 -8.02 -6.03 15.18
C SER A 78 -7.49 -7.45 14.91
N ASP A 79 -7.62 -8.32 15.91
CA ASP A 79 -7.09 -9.68 15.86
C ASP A 79 -7.60 -10.44 14.62
N THR A 80 -6.66 -11.02 13.89
CA THR A 80 -6.95 -11.74 12.63
C THR A 80 -6.30 -13.11 12.59
N PHE A 81 -5.16 -13.25 13.27
CA PHE A 81 -4.49 -14.52 13.37
C PHE A 81 -5.05 -15.27 14.57
N ASP A 82 -5.65 -16.43 14.31
CA ASP A 82 -6.02 -17.39 15.34
C ASP A 82 -4.75 -18.16 15.78
N PHE A 83 -3.91 -17.49 16.57
CA PHE A 83 -2.66 -18.06 17.08
C PHE A 83 -2.92 -19.27 17.99
N GLU A 84 -4.09 -19.34 18.63
CA GLU A 84 -4.49 -20.51 19.42
C GLU A 84 -4.64 -21.75 18.52
N SER A 85 -5.35 -21.61 17.39
CA SER A 85 -5.46 -22.69 16.40
C SER A 85 -4.10 -23.01 15.76
N LEU A 86 -3.23 -22.02 15.55
CA LEU A 86 -1.87 -22.27 15.05
C LEU A 86 -1.02 -23.06 16.06
N GLU A 87 -1.11 -22.74 17.35
CA GLU A 87 -0.42 -23.46 18.42
C GLU A 87 -0.98 -24.87 18.59
N LYS A 88 -2.31 -25.05 18.50
CA LYS A 88 -2.94 -26.38 18.48
C LYS A 88 -2.43 -27.22 17.32
N PHE A 89 -2.37 -26.66 16.11
CA PHE A 89 -1.77 -27.35 14.96
C PHE A 89 -0.34 -27.82 15.27
N TYR A 90 0.50 -26.95 15.83
CA TYR A 90 1.90 -27.27 16.14
C TYR A 90 2.02 -28.45 17.12
N LYS A 91 1.20 -28.45 18.19
CA LYS A 91 1.15 -29.52 19.19
C LYS A 91 0.56 -30.82 18.64
N GLU A 92 -0.58 -30.73 17.95
CA GLU A 92 -1.33 -31.89 17.43
C GLU A 92 -0.59 -32.59 16.29
N PHE A 93 0.24 -31.86 15.54
CA PHE A 93 1.07 -32.40 14.46
C PHE A 93 2.47 -32.84 14.95
N ASN A 94 2.73 -32.74 16.26
CA ASN A 94 3.98 -33.18 16.93
C ASN A 94 5.25 -32.55 16.36
N LEU A 95 5.17 -31.29 15.95
CA LEU A 95 6.27 -30.52 15.37
C LEU A 95 7.04 -29.85 16.52
N GLU A 96 8.04 -30.50 17.13
CA GLU A 96 8.81 -29.97 18.28
C GLU A 96 7.98 -29.52 19.52
N SER A 97 8.61 -29.34 20.68
CA SER A 97 7.90 -28.99 21.92
C SER A 97 7.52 -27.51 22.03
N THR A 98 8.18 -26.62 21.28
CA THR A 98 8.09 -25.17 21.46
C THR A 98 7.75 -24.47 20.14
N PRO A 99 6.62 -23.75 20.04
CA PRO A 99 6.28 -22.95 18.86
C PRO A 99 7.35 -21.88 18.56
N PRO A 100 7.63 -21.58 17.28
CA PRO A 100 8.50 -20.48 16.88
C PRO A 100 8.07 -19.13 17.46
N GLU A 101 9.05 -18.28 17.80
CA GLU A 101 8.83 -16.93 18.36
C GLU A 101 7.86 -16.05 17.55
N TRP A 102 7.81 -16.24 16.23
CA TRP A 102 6.94 -15.46 15.37
C TRP A 102 5.44 -15.81 15.52
N PHE A 103 5.07 -16.90 16.20
CA PHE A 103 3.68 -17.27 16.52
C PHE A 103 3.01 -16.32 17.53
N LYS A 104 3.75 -15.38 18.11
CA LYS A 104 3.25 -14.60 19.25
C LYS A 104 2.38 -13.41 18.86
N SER A 105 2.53 -12.87 17.65
CA SER A 105 1.78 -11.69 17.22
C SER A 105 1.84 -11.44 15.70
N PRO A 106 0.91 -10.64 15.15
CA PRO A 106 0.96 -10.25 13.72
C PRO A 106 2.24 -9.46 13.40
N LYS A 107 2.76 -8.70 14.37
CA LYS A 107 4.03 -7.98 14.28
C LYS A 107 5.20 -8.93 14.14
N ALA A 108 5.26 -9.98 14.97
CA ALA A 108 6.34 -10.97 14.91
C ALA A 108 6.34 -11.75 13.57
N VAL A 109 5.16 -12.05 13.01
CA VAL A 109 5.03 -12.60 11.65
C VAL A 109 5.64 -11.66 10.59
N LYS A 110 5.33 -10.37 10.68
CA LYS A 110 5.80 -9.34 9.75
C LYS A 110 7.32 -9.16 9.83
N ASP A 111 7.85 -9.07 11.05
CA ASP A 111 9.29 -8.90 11.31
C ASP A 111 10.09 -10.13 10.86
N ALA A 112 9.52 -11.33 11.01
CA ALA A 112 10.08 -12.58 10.50
C ALA A 112 9.91 -12.76 8.97
N LYS A 113 9.32 -11.79 8.26
CA LYS A 113 9.07 -11.81 6.81
C LYS A 113 8.25 -13.02 6.33
N LYS A 114 7.32 -13.49 7.16
CA LYS A 114 6.53 -14.72 6.93
C LYS A 114 5.30 -14.52 6.04
N VAL A 115 4.93 -13.26 5.76
CA VAL A 115 3.76 -12.87 4.95
C VAL A 115 3.71 -13.52 3.57
N GLY A 116 4.86 -13.57 2.88
CA GLY A 116 4.92 -14.11 1.52
C GLY A 116 4.61 -15.61 1.44
N GLU A 117 4.87 -16.35 2.52
CA GLU A 117 4.56 -17.78 2.60
C GLU A 117 3.07 -18.03 2.86
N PHE A 118 2.36 -17.16 3.60
CA PHE A 118 0.90 -17.22 3.70
C PHE A 118 0.23 -17.08 2.35
N LYS A 119 0.76 -16.22 1.48
CA LYS A 119 0.24 -16.08 0.11
C LYS A 119 0.34 -17.40 -0.67
N LYS A 120 1.38 -18.20 -0.42
CA LYS A 120 1.53 -19.53 -1.03
C LYS A 120 0.53 -20.51 -0.47
N PHE A 121 0.35 -20.57 0.85
CA PHE A 121 -0.70 -21.40 1.46
C PHE A 121 -2.08 -21.02 0.96
N TYR A 122 -2.37 -19.72 0.91
CA TYR A 122 -3.62 -19.19 0.38
C TYR A 122 -3.84 -19.63 -1.06
N LYS A 123 -2.81 -19.49 -1.91
CA LYS A 123 -2.90 -19.91 -3.30
C LYS A 123 -3.12 -21.42 -3.46
N ILE A 124 -2.46 -22.23 -2.65
CA ILE A 124 -2.61 -23.68 -2.69
C ILE A 124 -3.99 -24.13 -2.18
N MET A 125 -4.52 -23.47 -1.16
CA MET A 125 -5.76 -23.88 -0.47
C MET A 125 -7.03 -23.22 -1.00
N PHE A 126 -6.98 -22.00 -1.55
CA PHE A 126 -8.16 -21.21 -1.87
C PHE A 126 -8.18 -20.64 -3.31
N ASP A 127 -7.04 -20.22 -3.88
CA ASP A 127 -6.97 -19.71 -5.26
C ASP A 127 -6.61 -20.82 -6.26
N MET A 128 -7.64 -21.44 -6.81
CA MET A 128 -7.53 -22.64 -7.64
C MET A 128 -7.40 -22.33 -9.14
N SER A 129 -6.64 -21.29 -9.46
CA SER A 129 -6.46 -20.84 -10.84
C SER A 129 -5.70 -21.83 -11.75
N HIS A 130 -5.05 -22.88 -11.22
CA HIS A 130 -4.44 -23.95 -12.04
C HIS A 130 -4.50 -25.33 -11.34
N PRO A 131 -5.21 -26.35 -11.89
CA PRO A 131 -5.22 -27.67 -11.29
C PRO A 131 -3.92 -28.41 -11.62
N GLN A 132 -2.95 -28.33 -10.71
CA GLN A 132 -1.86 -29.29 -10.70
C GLN A 132 -2.37 -30.63 -10.13
N SER A 133 -1.70 -31.74 -10.46
CA SER A 133 -2.09 -33.05 -9.96
C SER A 133 -2.17 -33.05 -8.41
N PRO A 134 -3.07 -33.82 -7.78
CA PRO A 134 -3.16 -33.97 -6.33
C PRO A 134 -1.82 -34.16 -5.61
N GLU A 135 -0.93 -34.92 -6.23
CA GLU A 135 0.39 -35.22 -5.72
C GLU A 135 1.31 -33.99 -5.76
N HIS A 136 1.22 -33.19 -6.82
CA HIS A 136 1.94 -31.94 -6.91
C HIS A 136 1.44 -30.94 -5.86
N THR A 137 0.13 -30.79 -5.69
CA THR A 137 -0.45 -29.93 -4.64
C THR A 137 0.00 -30.35 -3.24
N ALA A 138 0.02 -31.66 -2.95
CA ALA A 138 0.52 -32.20 -1.69
C ALA A 138 2.01 -31.87 -1.46
N ARG A 139 2.84 -32.01 -2.52
CA ARG A 139 4.27 -31.67 -2.47
C ARG A 139 4.46 -30.17 -2.23
N SER A 140 3.79 -29.32 -3.01
CA SER A 140 3.88 -27.86 -2.85
C SER A 140 3.42 -27.41 -1.47
N PHE A 141 2.36 -28.00 -0.94
CA PHE A 141 1.88 -27.72 0.42
C PHE A 141 2.90 -28.15 1.47
N ALA A 142 3.42 -29.37 1.39
CA ALA A 142 4.43 -29.87 2.32
C ALA A 142 5.73 -29.07 2.25
N GLU A 143 6.15 -28.61 1.06
CA GLU A 143 7.31 -27.73 0.90
C GLU A 143 7.07 -26.37 1.54
N CYS A 144 5.87 -25.79 1.37
CA CYS A 144 5.49 -24.57 2.07
C CYS A 144 5.53 -24.79 3.59
N MET A 145 4.95 -25.88 4.12
CA MET A 145 5.00 -26.21 5.55
C MET A 145 6.44 -26.33 6.06
N LYS A 146 7.27 -27.06 5.32
CA LYS A 146 8.69 -27.26 5.66
C LYS A 146 9.44 -25.94 5.75
N ASN A 147 9.28 -25.07 4.75
CA ASN A 147 9.97 -23.79 4.71
C ASN A 147 9.40 -22.80 5.75
N TYR A 148 8.10 -22.88 5.99
CA TYR A 148 7.40 -21.98 6.88
C TYR A 148 7.71 -22.25 8.36
N PHE A 149 7.63 -23.53 8.75
CA PHE A 149 7.81 -24.01 10.12
C PHE A 149 9.20 -24.60 10.39
N TYR A 150 10.12 -24.55 9.43
CA TYR A 150 11.49 -25.11 9.56
C TYR A 150 11.51 -26.61 9.87
N LEU A 151 10.63 -27.37 9.20
CA LEU A 151 10.39 -28.77 9.54
C LEU A 151 11.53 -29.70 9.09
N SER A 152 11.70 -30.80 9.82
CA SER A 152 12.63 -31.84 9.43
C SER A 152 12.18 -32.56 8.14
N SER A 153 13.10 -33.28 7.49
CA SER A 153 12.76 -34.11 6.33
C SER A 153 11.74 -35.21 6.66
N LYS A 154 11.69 -35.67 7.92
CA LYS A 154 10.72 -36.68 8.37
C LYS A 154 9.31 -36.09 8.50
N ASP A 155 9.21 -34.88 9.04
CA ASP A 155 7.94 -34.16 9.19
C ASP A 155 7.39 -33.75 7.83
N TYR A 156 8.26 -33.33 6.91
CA TYR A 156 7.91 -33.08 5.51
C TYR A 156 7.24 -34.31 4.86
N GLU A 157 7.85 -35.49 4.95
CA GLU A 157 7.29 -36.70 4.36
C GLU A 157 5.95 -37.09 5.03
N THR A 158 5.83 -36.87 6.34
CA THR A 158 4.57 -37.09 7.08
C THR A 158 3.46 -36.18 6.56
N ILE A 159 3.72 -34.87 6.46
CA ILE A 159 2.77 -33.89 5.90
C ILE A 159 2.44 -34.23 4.45
N ARG A 160 3.45 -34.50 3.61
CA ARG A 160 3.27 -34.82 2.20
C ARG A 160 2.37 -36.04 2.01
N ASN A 161 2.54 -37.07 2.83
CA ASN A 161 1.76 -38.29 2.76
C ASN A 161 0.32 -38.08 3.25
N GLU A 162 0.13 -37.36 4.35
CA GLU A 162 -1.21 -37.03 4.86
C GLU A 162 -1.97 -36.14 3.87
N PHE A 163 -1.37 -35.05 3.38
CA PHE A 163 -1.97 -34.19 2.35
C PHE A 163 -2.12 -34.91 1.01
N GLY A 164 -1.21 -35.82 0.66
CA GLY A 164 -1.32 -36.67 -0.53
C GLY A 164 -2.55 -37.58 -0.50
N LYS A 165 -2.84 -38.20 0.66
CA LYS A 165 -4.08 -38.98 0.86
C LYS A 165 -5.32 -38.08 0.73
N LEU A 166 -5.26 -36.87 1.27
CA LEU A 166 -6.35 -35.89 1.22
C LEU A 166 -6.67 -35.44 -0.21
N PHE A 167 -5.64 -35.09 -0.99
CA PHE A 167 -5.82 -34.57 -2.35
C PHE A 167 -6.16 -35.65 -3.39
N ARG A 168 -5.86 -36.93 -3.13
CA ARG A 168 -6.16 -38.07 -4.03
C ARG A 168 -7.66 -38.29 -4.31
N CYS A 169 -8.59 -37.63 -3.58
CA CYS A 169 -10.01 -37.99 -3.57
C CYS A 169 -11.02 -37.18 -4.42
N LYS A 170 -10.65 -36.18 -5.25
CA LYS A 170 -11.33 -35.69 -6.51
C LYS A 170 -11.10 -34.20 -6.84
N LYS A 171 -11.44 -33.87 -8.11
CA LYS A 171 -11.57 -32.55 -8.77
C LYS A 171 -11.82 -31.39 -7.82
N PHE A 172 -10.87 -30.47 -7.89
CA PHE A 172 -10.69 -29.31 -7.05
C PHE A 172 -11.72 -28.21 -7.36
N GLY A 173 -12.59 -27.91 -6.37
CA GLY A 173 -13.38 -26.69 -6.26
C GLY A 173 -13.81 -26.46 -4.81
N TYR A 174 -13.26 -25.47 -4.12
CA TYR A 174 -13.70 -25.10 -2.76
C TYR A 174 -15.00 -24.29 -2.85
N SER A 175 -16.13 -24.98 -2.96
CA SER A 175 -17.42 -24.37 -2.63
C SER A 175 -17.82 -24.80 -1.22
N SER A 176 -18.41 -23.88 -0.46
CA SER A 176 -18.80 -24.01 0.96
C SER A 176 -19.75 -25.17 1.31
N ASN A 177 -20.15 -25.99 0.34
CA ASN A 177 -21.11 -27.09 0.49
C ASN A 177 -20.49 -28.50 0.47
N HIS A 178 -19.18 -28.65 0.68
CA HIS A 178 -18.58 -29.97 0.68
C HIS A 178 -18.76 -30.71 2.02
N SER A 179 -19.68 -31.68 2.05
CA SER A 179 -19.76 -32.76 3.06
C SER A 179 -18.46 -33.58 3.24
N ARG A 180 -17.46 -33.34 2.36
CA ARG A 180 -16.11 -33.92 2.41
C ARG A 180 -15.08 -33.04 3.11
N LEU A 181 -15.37 -31.75 3.34
CA LEU A 181 -14.58 -30.86 4.21
C LEU A 181 -14.63 -31.39 5.66
N ALA A 182 -15.76 -31.97 6.07
CA ALA A 182 -15.87 -32.71 7.32
C ALA A 182 -14.88 -33.88 7.43
N ARG A 183 -14.52 -34.54 6.31
CA ARG A 183 -13.47 -35.57 6.31
C ARG A 183 -12.06 -35.02 6.43
N PHE A 184 -11.84 -33.84 5.84
CA PHE A 184 -10.58 -33.08 5.90
C PHE A 184 -10.28 -32.57 7.33
N LEU A 185 -11.31 -32.25 8.12
CA LEU A 185 -11.18 -31.80 9.52
C LEU A 185 -11.05 -32.94 10.56
N PHE A 186 -11.01 -34.22 10.16
CA PHE A 186 -10.86 -35.34 11.12
C PHE A 186 -9.45 -35.47 11.70
N ASN A 187 -8.41 -34.94 11.02
CA ASN A 187 -7.12 -34.77 11.66
C ASN A 187 -7.15 -33.46 12.46
N PRO A 188 -7.03 -33.50 13.80
CA PRO A 188 -7.14 -32.32 14.65
C PRO A 188 -6.18 -31.20 14.24
N GLY A 189 -4.92 -31.54 13.97
CA GLY A 189 -3.91 -30.57 13.55
C GLY A 189 -4.27 -29.87 12.24
N ILE A 190 -4.73 -30.62 11.24
CA ILE A 190 -5.12 -30.05 9.93
C ILE A 190 -6.35 -29.15 10.07
N ASN A 191 -7.30 -29.52 10.92
CA ASN A 191 -8.45 -28.67 11.25
C ASN A 191 -8.01 -27.37 11.92
N SER A 192 -7.10 -27.45 12.88
CA SER A 192 -6.53 -26.30 13.56
C SER A 192 -5.79 -25.37 12.59
N PHE A 193 -4.96 -25.92 11.68
CA PHE A 193 -4.27 -25.10 10.67
C PHE A 193 -5.25 -24.49 9.65
N TYR A 194 -6.29 -25.22 9.27
CA TYR A 194 -7.35 -24.70 8.41
C TYR A 194 -8.11 -23.55 9.05
N LYS A 195 -8.47 -23.66 10.34
CA LYS A 195 -9.10 -22.57 11.09
C LYS A 195 -8.23 -21.33 11.11
N PHE A 196 -6.94 -21.50 11.34
CA PHE A 196 -5.95 -20.42 11.26
C PHE A 196 -5.91 -19.76 9.87
N LEU A 197 -5.82 -20.55 8.79
CA LEU A 197 -5.83 -19.99 7.42
C LEU A 197 -7.18 -19.32 7.09
N ASN A 198 -8.29 -19.87 7.59
CA ASN A 198 -9.63 -19.33 7.37
C ASN A 198 -9.86 -18.03 8.16
N SER A 199 -9.21 -17.85 9.33
CA SER A 199 -9.26 -16.59 10.07
C SER A 199 -8.58 -15.46 9.29
N ILE A 200 -7.44 -15.77 8.65
CA ILE A 200 -6.75 -14.86 7.73
C ILE A 200 -7.65 -14.54 6.54
N PHE A 201 -8.25 -15.56 5.92
CA PHE A 201 -9.13 -15.39 4.76
C PHE A 201 -10.36 -14.52 5.06
N SER A 202 -11.05 -14.81 6.15
CA SER A 202 -12.26 -14.07 6.55
C SER A 202 -11.95 -12.59 6.83
N ALA A 203 -10.76 -12.29 7.34
CA ALA A 203 -10.30 -10.92 7.52
C ALA A 203 -9.88 -10.23 6.20
N ASP A 204 -9.34 -10.98 5.24
CA ASP A 204 -8.97 -10.48 3.91
C ASP A 204 -10.22 -10.20 3.04
N GLU A 205 -11.27 -11.02 3.19
CA GLU A 205 -12.57 -10.81 2.52
C GLU A 205 -13.28 -9.52 2.93
N LYS A 206 -13.05 -9.04 4.16
CA LYS A 206 -13.59 -7.74 4.63
C LYS A 206 -13.04 -6.55 3.84
N ARG A 207 -11.98 -6.72 3.02
CA ARG A 207 -11.43 -5.75 2.03
C ARG A 207 -11.42 -4.28 2.47
N ILE A 208 -11.12 -4.00 3.74
CA ILE A 208 -10.93 -2.61 4.19
C ILE A 208 -9.67 -2.09 3.51
N LYS A 209 -9.87 -1.29 2.46
CA LYS A 209 -8.84 -0.62 1.70
C LYS A 209 -9.25 0.84 1.53
N ALA A 210 -8.48 1.72 2.16
CA ALA A 210 -8.57 3.15 1.96
C ALA A 210 -7.23 3.64 1.43
N GLU A 211 -7.24 4.19 0.22
CA GLU A 211 -6.09 4.86 -0.38
C GLU A 211 -6.48 6.24 -0.88
N PHE A 212 -5.79 7.27 -0.40
CA PHE A 212 -5.98 8.63 -0.88
C PHE A 212 -4.66 9.38 -0.99
N LYS A 213 -4.59 10.32 -1.92
CA LYS A 213 -3.38 11.10 -2.18
C LYS A 213 -3.34 12.32 -1.29
N ILE A 214 -2.12 12.73 -0.93
CA ILE A 214 -1.86 13.96 -0.19
C ILE A 214 -1.06 14.88 -1.09
N PHE A 215 -1.53 16.11 -1.21
CA PHE A 215 -0.92 17.16 -1.98
C PHE A 215 -0.45 18.29 -1.07
N TYR A 216 0.63 18.96 -1.43
CA TYR A 216 1.12 20.14 -0.72
C TYR A 216 1.20 21.34 -1.66
N SER A 217 0.80 22.52 -1.18
CA SER A 217 0.92 23.78 -1.91
C SER A 217 1.91 24.70 -1.22
N PHE A 218 3.00 25.06 -1.91
CA PHE A 218 3.96 26.04 -1.40
C PHE A 218 3.36 27.45 -1.33
N SER A 219 2.52 27.83 -2.30
CA SER A 219 1.89 29.15 -2.33
C SER A 219 0.89 29.36 -1.19
N LYS A 220 0.16 28.29 -0.83
CA LYS A 220 -0.83 28.32 0.27
C LYS A 220 -0.23 27.86 1.60
N ASN A 221 0.98 27.31 1.59
CA ASN A 221 1.66 26.67 2.71
C ASN A 221 0.76 25.65 3.45
N LYS A 222 0.04 24.82 2.70
CA LYS A 222 -0.98 23.90 3.24
C LYS A 222 -1.02 22.55 2.53
N LEU A 223 -1.37 21.52 3.29
CA LEU A 223 -1.75 20.21 2.78
C LEU A 223 -3.17 20.23 2.23
N SER A 224 -3.46 19.35 1.28
CA SER A 224 -4.77 19.19 0.65
C SER A 224 -4.93 17.75 0.15
N PHE A 225 -6.17 17.29 0.01
CA PHE A 225 -6.47 15.94 -0.50
C PHE A 225 -7.00 15.94 -1.93
N LYS A 226 -7.20 17.14 -2.48
CA LYS A 226 -7.59 17.38 -3.86
C LYS A 226 -6.43 17.94 -4.66
N LYS A 227 -6.25 17.46 -5.89
CA LYS A 227 -5.27 18.04 -6.82
C LYS A 227 -5.74 19.44 -7.26
N ASP A 228 -4.83 20.41 -7.19
CA ASP A 228 -4.98 21.81 -7.63
C ASP A 228 -3.73 22.20 -8.43
N ILE A 229 -3.83 23.29 -9.20
CA ILE A 229 -2.79 23.83 -10.08
C ILE A 229 -1.52 24.19 -9.30
N ASN A 230 -1.69 24.60 -8.04
CA ASN A 230 -0.62 25.10 -7.19
C ASN A 230 -0.19 24.10 -6.12
N ASN A 231 -0.60 22.83 -6.25
CA ASN A 231 -0.20 21.77 -5.35
C ASN A 231 0.38 20.58 -6.13
N PHE A 232 1.21 19.80 -5.45
CA PHE A 232 1.84 18.63 -6.04
C PHE A 232 1.73 17.46 -5.06
N GLU A 233 1.75 16.25 -5.60
CA GLU A 233 1.56 15.03 -4.82
C GLU A 233 2.81 14.72 -3.99
N ILE A 234 2.69 14.73 -2.66
CA ILE A 234 3.79 14.32 -1.76
C ILE A 234 3.79 12.80 -1.51
N GLY A 235 2.63 12.14 -1.66
CA GLY A 235 2.51 10.71 -1.50
C GLY A 235 1.06 10.25 -1.36
N SER A 236 0.87 8.94 -1.15
CA SER A 236 -0.44 8.34 -0.96
C SER A 236 -0.54 7.69 0.41
N PHE A 237 -1.59 8.04 1.15
CA PHE A 237 -1.95 7.43 2.40
C PHE A 237 -2.65 6.10 2.12
N LYS A 238 -2.00 5.00 2.49
CA LYS A 238 -2.48 3.62 2.26
C LYS A 238 -2.83 2.95 3.58
N LEU A 239 -4.11 2.73 3.81
CA LEU A 239 -4.66 1.94 4.93
C LEU A 239 -5.32 0.69 4.37
N ASN A 240 -4.64 -0.44 4.48
CA ASN A 240 -5.16 -1.73 4.08
C ASN A 240 -4.64 -2.83 5.00
N LYS A 241 -5.20 -4.02 4.83
CA LYS A 241 -4.76 -5.27 5.44
C LYS A 241 -4.63 -6.29 4.32
N GLU A 242 -3.44 -6.83 4.13
CA GLU A 242 -3.17 -7.89 3.14
C GLU A 242 -2.81 -9.16 3.91
N LEU A 243 -3.56 -10.25 3.69
CA LEU A 243 -3.33 -11.54 4.33
C LEU A 243 -3.27 -11.42 5.87
N GLY A 244 -4.17 -10.63 6.42
CA GLY A 244 -4.29 -10.39 7.85
C GLY A 244 -3.24 -9.46 8.46
N ILE A 245 -2.35 -8.88 7.65
CA ILE A 245 -1.30 -7.97 8.13
C ILE A 245 -1.63 -6.53 7.75
N PRO A 246 -1.77 -5.62 8.73
CA PRO A 246 -2.03 -4.23 8.45
C PRO A 246 -0.84 -3.54 7.77
N SER A 247 -1.15 -2.59 6.90
CA SER A 247 -0.19 -1.68 6.27
C SER A 247 0.68 -0.96 7.31
N ASN A 248 1.89 -0.55 6.91
CA ASN A 248 2.79 0.23 7.78
C ASN A 248 2.14 1.51 8.32
N HIS A 249 1.29 2.18 7.54
CA HIS A 249 0.59 3.38 8.01
C HIS A 249 -0.46 3.02 9.07
N ALA A 250 -1.28 1.98 8.83
CA ALA A 250 -2.27 1.52 9.80
C ALA A 250 -1.62 1.09 11.13
N THR A 251 -0.51 0.35 11.08
CA THR A 251 0.24 -0.03 12.29
C THR A 251 0.76 1.20 13.04
N LYS A 252 1.39 2.15 12.34
CA LYS A 252 1.95 3.35 12.99
C LYS A 252 0.91 4.23 13.66
N ILE A 253 -0.28 4.36 13.06
CA ILE A 253 -1.38 5.14 13.65
C ILE A 253 -1.92 4.43 14.90
N PHE A 254 -2.08 3.12 14.83
CA PHE A 254 -2.61 2.32 15.93
C PHE A 254 -1.65 2.25 17.14
N GLU A 255 -0.35 2.12 16.90
CA GLU A 255 0.67 2.05 17.97
C GLU A 255 0.98 3.41 18.62
N SER A 256 0.44 4.52 18.10
CA SER A 256 0.75 5.86 18.58
C SER A 256 -0.32 6.38 19.53
N ASP A 257 0.12 7.02 20.62
CA ASP A 257 -0.77 7.73 21.56
C ASP A 257 -1.51 8.91 20.91
N SER A 258 -1.00 9.43 19.79
CA SER A 258 -1.59 10.53 19.04
C SER A 258 -1.58 10.24 17.55
N SER A 259 -2.78 10.09 16.97
CA SER A 259 -2.92 9.90 15.52
C SER A 259 -2.32 11.07 14.72
N ALA A 260 -2.34 12.29 15.27
CA ALA A 260 -1.72 13.46 14.66
C ALA A 260 -0.18 13.35 14.62
N GLU A 261 0.47 12.87 15.69
CA GLU A 261 1.93 12.63 15.70
C GLU A 261 2.32 11.49 14.75
N ALA A 262 1.54 10.40 14.73
CA ALA A 262 1.78 9.31 13.78
C ALA A 262 1.69 9.80 12.32
N ILE A 263 0.65 10.57 12.00
CA ILE A 263 0.42 11.11 10.66
C ILE A 263 1.49 12.14 10.30
N LYS A 264 1.90 13.00 11.23
CA LYS A 264 3.06 13.88 11.06
C LYS A 264 4.31 13.11 10.65
N GLY A 265 4.65 12.04 11.37
CA GLY A 265 5.80 11.19 11.02
C GLY A 265 5.67 10.53 9.64
N ILE A 266 4.46 10.12 9.25
CA ILE A 266 4.18 9.57 7.91
C ILE A 266 4.36 10.64 6.83
N VAL A 267 3.74 11.81 7.00
CA VAL A 267 3.81 12.94 6.05
C VAL A 267 5.25 13.45 5.92
N SER A 268 5.97 13.66 7.03
CA SER A 268 7.40 14.00 7.02
C SER A 268 8.22 12.99 6.22
N SER A 269 7.93 11.69 6.38
CA SER A 269 8.62 10.64 5.63
C SER A 269 8.28 10.67 4.13
N MET A 270 7.03 10.96 3.77
CA MET A 270 6.59 11.10 2.38
C MET A 270 7.32 12.28 1.71
N ILE A 271 7.30 13.45 2.36
CA ILE A 271 7.99 14.67 1.92
C ILE A 271 9.49 14.39 1.75
N ARG A 272 10.14 13.75 2.73
CA ARG A 272 11.57 13.40 2.66
C ARG A 272 11.89 12.41 1.53
N SER A 273 11.00 11.44 1.29
CA SER A 273 11.14 10.50 0.18
C SER A 273 11.02 11.23 -1.16
N HIS A 274 10.05 12.15 -1.27
CA HIS A 274 9.85 12.97 -2.45
C HIS A 274 11.06 13.89 -2.71
N TYR A 275 11.58 14.54 -1.67
CA TYR A 275 12.85 15.29 -1.73
C TYR A 275 14.00 14.44 -2.25
N LYS A 276 14.22 13.24 -1.71
CA LYS A 276 15.30 12.35 -2.15
C LYS A 276 15.16 11.93 -3.61
N LEU A 277 13.93 11.67 -4.06
CA LEU A 277 13.66 11.37 -5.46
C LEU A 277 14.03 12.56 -6.36
N LEU A 278 13.71 13.77 -5.92
CA LEU A 278 13.96 15.00 -6.68
C LEU A 278 15.43 15.47 -6.64
N SER A 279 16.14 15.20 -5.56
CA SER A 279 17.56 15.48 -5.42
C SER A 279 18.42 14.55 -6.29
N ASN A 280 17.94 13.34 -6.55
CA ASN A 280 18.65 12.31 -7.31
C ASN A 280 18.45 12.47 -8.83
N GLY A 281 19.00 13.55 -9.41
CA GLY A 281 19.38 13.66 -10.83
C GLY A 281 18.31 13.49 -11.94
N ILE A 282 18.65 13.96 -13.14
CA ILE A 282 17.81 13.99 -14.36
C ILE A 282 17.37 12.58 -14.83
N GLY A 283 18.16 11.54 -14.53
CA GLY A 283 17.89 10.17 -14.96
C GLY A 283 16.59 9.56 -14.37
N ILE A 284 16.24 9.90 -13.13
CA ILE A 284 15.00 9.43 -12.48
C ILE A 284 13.78 10.18 -13.01
N MET A 285 13.94 11.48 -13.32
CA MET A 285 12.88 12.31 -13.91
C MET A 285 12.39 11.77 -15.25
N ARG A 286 13.26 11.09 -16.02
CA ARG A 286 12.92 10.45 -17.29
C ARG A 286 11.73 9.48 -17.17
N ASN A 287 11.82 8.54 -16.23
CA ASN A 287 10.80 7.52 -16.02
C ASN A 287 9.54 8.10 -15.36
N LEU A 288 9.70 9.14 -14.54
CA LEU A 288 8.57 9.82 -13.90
C LEU A 288 7.75 10.62 -14.90
N PHE A 289 8.37 11.28 -15.87
CA PHE A 289 7.68 12.04 -16.91
C PHE A 289 6.80 11.15 -17.79
N GLU A 290 7.34 10.02 -18.24
CA GLU A 290 6.62 9.02 -19.04
C GLU A 290 5.41 8.44 -18.27
N GLN A 291 5.48 8.42 -16.93
CA GLN A 291 4.39 7.98 -16.06
C GLN A 291 3.44 9.13 -15.62
N GLY A 292 3.65 10.38 -16.06
CA GLY A 292 2.89 11.54 -15.60
C GLY A 292 3.10 11.90 -14.11
N LYS A 293 4.21 11.44 -13.52
CA LYS A 293 4.57 11.62 -12.11
C LYS A 293 5.76 12.55 -11.90
N ALA A 294 6.31 13.10 -12.99
CA ALA A 294 7.34 14.12 -12.87
C ALA A 294 6.68 15.39 -12.29
N PRO A 295 7.26 16.00 -11.25
CA PRO A 295 6.76 17.27 -10.72
C PRO A 295 7.25 18.41 -11.62
N LEU A 296 6.57 18.59 -12.74
CA LEU A 296 6.91 19.58 -13.77
C LEU A 296 6.81 21.01 -13.24
N GLU A 297 6.01 21.21 -12.21
CA GLU A 297 5.86 22.45 -11.47
C GLU A 297 7.16 22.89 -10.80
N LEU A 298 8.08 21.96 -10.50
CA LEU A 298 9.35 22.23 -9.82
C LEU A 298 10.54 22.45 -10.77
N LEU A 299 10.35 22.20 -12.06
CA LEU A 299 11.37 22.43 -13.08
C LEU A 299 11.25 23.85 -13.62
N THR A 300 12.37 24.52 -13.83
CA THR A 300 12.37 25.78 -14.60
C THR A 300 12.05 25.51 -16.07
N ASP A 301 11.65 26.55 -16.81
CA ASP A 301 11.41 26.44 -18.26
C ASP A 301 12.69 25.95 -18.98
N GLU A 302 13.86 26.41 -18.54
CA GLU A 302 15.17 25.99 -19.07
C GLU A 302 15.49 24.53 -18.76
N GLU A 303 15.18 24.04 -17.56
CA GLU A 303 15.34 22.61 -17.23
C GLU A 303 14.37 21.74 -18.03
N LEU A 304 13.13 22.19 -18.22
CA LEU A 304 12.15 21.53 -19.09
C LEU A 304 12.63 21.53 -20.54
N LYS A 305 13.19 22.65 -21.02
CA LYS A 305 13.75 22.80 -22.37
C LYS A 305 14.91 21.84 -22.59
N ILE A 306 15.87 21.78 -21.67
CA ILE A 306 17.00 20.84 -21.71
C ILE A 306 16.51 19.39 -21.69
N TYR A 307 15.52 19.08 -20.86
CA TYR A 307 14.94 17.74 -20.77
C TYR A 307 14.24 17.32 -22.08
N MET A 308 13.47 18.22 -22.69
CA MET A 308 12.73 17.96 -23.92
C MET A 308 13.63 17.86 -25.16
N ARG A 309 14.76 18.59 -25.18
CA ARG A 309 15.68 18.63 -26.32
C ARG A 309 16.18 17.25 -26.77
N ASN A 310 16.26 16.29 -25.84
CA ASN A 310 16.78 14.95 -26.09
C ASN A 310 15.69 13.87 -26.17
N LYS A 311 14.42 14.26 -26.36
CA LYS A 311 13.28 13.34 -26.38
C LYS A 311 12.64 13.22 -27.76
N GLU A 312 12.30 12.00 -28.13
CA GLU A 312 11.49 11.72 -29.31
C GLU A 312 10.05 12.21 -29.10
N LEU A 313 9.43 12.76 -30.15
CA LEU A 313 8.04 13.24 -30.18
C LEU A 313 7.04 12.22 -29.61
N TYR A 314 7.25 10.93 -29.87
CA TYR A 314 6.41 9.85 -29.37
C TYR A 314 6.46 9.72 -27.83
N SER A 315 7.64 9.87 -27.23
CA SER A 315 7.81 9.83 -25.77
C SER A 315 7.18 11.05 -25.09
N LEU A 316 7.21 12.20 -25.76
CA LEU A 316 6.51 13.41 -25.31
C LEU A 316 4.99 13.18 -25.35
N GLN A 317 4.44 12.63 -26.44
CA GLN A 317 3.00 12.33 -26.54
C GLN A 317 2.49 11.40 -25.42
N LEU A 318 3.24 10.35 -25.08
CA LEU A 318 2.87 9.43 -23.99
C LEU A 318 2.89 10.09 -22.61
N GLY A 319 3.85 10.98 -22.35
CA GLY A 319 3.86 11.77 -21.11
C GLY A 319 2.71 12.78 -21.06
N PHE A 320 2.44 13.46 -22.18
CA PHE A 320 1.42 14.50 -22.31
C PHE A 320 -0.01 14.02 -22.01
N SER A 321 -0.36 12.74 -22.19
CA SER A 321 -1.69 12.25 -21.82
C SER A 321 -1.94 12.32 -20.31
N ASN A 322 -0.88 12.17 -19.51
CA ASN A 322 -0.94 12.03 -18.06
C ASN A 322 -0.56 13.32 -17.30
N ILE A 323 -0.22 14.38 -18.02
CA ILE A 323 0.09 15.71 -17.49
C ILE A 323 -1.21 16.53 -17.44
N ASP A 324 -1.36 17.49 -16.52
CA ASP A 324 -2.54 18.37 -16.49
C ASP A 324 -2.53 19.41 -17.63
N GLU A 325 -3.68 19.94 -18.01
CA GLU A 325 -3.79 20.86 -19.16
C GLU A 325 -2.95 22.14 -19.03
N ILE A 326 -2.67 22.61 -17.82
CA ILE A 326 -1.91 23.85 -17.62
C ILE A 326 -0.41 23.59 -17.76
N GLN A 327 0.09 22.49 -17.20
CA GLN A 327 1.45 22.06 -17.50
C GLN A 327 1.58 21.68 -18.99
N LYS A 328 0.55 21.11 -19.63
CA LYS A 328 0.56 20.94 -21.09
C LYS A 328 0.65 22.27 -21.82
N ASP A 329 -0.08 23.30 -21.41
CA ASP A 329 -0.01 24.65 -22.01
C ASP A 329 1.38 25.27 -21.83
N ARG A 330 1.95 25.19 -20.63
CA ARG A 330 3.32 25.65 -20.35
C ARG A 330 4.35 24.91 -21.20
N ILE A 331 4.30 23.59 -21.23
CA ILE A 331 5.23 22.77 -22.02
C ILE A 331 5.01 23.02 -23.52
N SER A 332 3.78 23.18 -23.96
CA SER A 332 3.46 23.54 -25.35
C SER A 332 4.10 24.87 -25.69
N LYS A 333 3.99 25.89 -24.84
CA LYS A 333 4.66 27.19 -25.03
C LYS A 333 6.19 27.06 -25.13
N ILE A 334 6.80 26.21 -24.31
CA ILE A 334 8.25 25.92 -24.37
C ILE A 334 8.61 25.18 -25.67
N ILE A 335 7.78 24.23 -26.12
CA ILE A 335 7.97 23.54 -27.41
C ILE A 335 7.80 24.53 -28.57
N TYR A 336 6.79 25.39 -28.53
CA TYR A 336 6.54 26.43 -29.52
C TYR A 336 7.72 27.40 -29.59
N SER A 337 8.21 27.92 -28.46
CA SER A 337 9.39 28.79 -28.48
C SER A 337 10.63 28.05 -29.01
N TYR A 338 10.80 26.77 -28.68
CA TYR A 338 11.91 25.96 -29.19
C TYR A 338 11.84 25.74 -30.72
N VAL A 339 10.68 25.36 -31.24
CA VAL A 339 10.48 25.07 -32.67
C VAL A 339 10.55 26.34 -33.51
N PHE A 340 10.11 27.49 -33.00
CA PHE A 340 10.00 28.74 -33.78
C PHE A 340 11.15 29.73 -33.55
N GLU A 341 11.86 29.72 -32.41
CA GLU A 341 13.04 30.57 -32.18
C GLU A 341 14.34 29.95 -32.73
N GLU A 342 14.50 28.61 -32.75
CA GLU A 342 15.70 27.97 -33.35
C GLU A 342 15.56 27.75 -34.88
N SER A 343 14.36 27.87 -35.46
CA SER A 343 14.14 27.65 -36.90
C SER A 343 14.31 28.90 -37.78
N GLY A 344 14.59 30.07 -37.21
CA GLY A 344 14.96 31.26 -37.98
C GLY A 344 13.95 31.61 -39.09
N PHE A 345 12.65 31.58 -38.78
CA PHE A 345 11.66 32.20 -39.65
C PHE A 345 11.55 33.70 -39.30
N GLU A 346 12.48 34.47 -39.87
CA GLU A 346 12.14 35.82 -40.37
C GLU A 346 11.35 35.71 -41.68
#